data_AF-A0A7S3M754-F1
#
_entry.id   AF-A0A7S3M754-F1
#
_cell.length_a   1.000
_cell.length_b   1.000
_cell.length_c   1.000
_cell.angle_alpha   90.00
_cell.angle_beta   90.00
_cell.angle_gamma   90.00
#
_symmetry.space_group_name_H-M   'P 1'
#
loop_
_entity.id
_entity.type
_entity.pdbx_description
1 polymer ?
#
loop_
_entity_poly.entity_id
_entity_poly.type
_entity_poly.pdbx_seq_one_letter_code
_entity_poly.pdbx_strand_id
1 'polypeptide(L)'
;QTSETSELSSLYTEVLLDDGGIDRKVSEYMQTLLRERFTNKMLEIVDELQLAYSHHDLVRGAGSVFPVRAGSHLQLTSPALEFVKAATHVMALDPLLAQEVASLRRLLLTQLRVREFSVDSVFQDPCLSYTLRDVICSYCSTCRDLDLLRDASLTCEDPAQRWRCRHCQNRINTEEVENRLLEAVDKLNASYLLQDFRCRSSHRVSRRLGTAVSDLCDPLVMDVSRDEALNRLKVLRQVATFHKFSLLQTAVEELMV
;
A
#
# COMPACT_ATOMS: atom_id res chain seq x y z
N GLN A 1 -28.85 -7.23 -61.98
CA GLN A 1 -28.86 -6.10 -61.01
C GLN A 1 -29.97 -6.37 -60.01
N THR A 2 -29.68 -7.02 -58.87
CA THR A 2 -30.46 -6.98 -57.60
C THR A 2 -29.95 -7.98 -56.53
N SER A 3 -29.03 -8.91 -56.84
CA SER A 3 -28.55 -9.89 -55.84
C SER A 3 -27.28 -9.49 -55.07
N GLU A 4 -26.39 -8.68 -55.64
CA GLU A 4 -25.07 -8.38 -55.02
C GLU A 4 -25.11 -7.28 -53.95
N THR A 5 -26.15 -6.44 -53.92
CA THR A 5 -26.26 -5.33 -52.95
C THR A 5 -26.85 -5.76 -51.60
N SER A 6 -27.41 -6.98 -51.50
CA SER A 6 -27.98 -7.52 -50.27
C SER A 6 -26.94 -8.22 -49.39
N GLU A 7 -25.96 -8.90 -49.98
CA GLU A 7 -24.94 -9.64 -49.23
C GLU A 7 -23.88 -8.70 -48.62
N LEU A 8 -23.53 -7.63 -49.34
CA LEU A 8 -22.61 -6.58 -48.86
C LEU A 8 -23.16 -5.77 -47.68
N SER A 9 -24.49 -5.67 -47.52
CA SER A 9 -25.09 -5.04 -46.34
C SER A 9 -25.11 -5.98 -45.13
N SER A 10 -25.16 -7.31 -45.34
CA SER A 10 -25.13 -8.29 -44.23
C SER A 10 -23.72 -8.45 -43.64
N LEU A 11 -22.68 -8.35 -44.50
CA LEU A 11 -21.27 -8.44 -44.09
C LEU A 11 -20.76 -7.20 -43.32
N TYR A 12 -21.40 -6.03 -43.49
CA TYR A 12 -21.01 -4.79 -42.81
C TYR A 12 -21.69 -4.58 -41.45
N THR A 13 -22.67 -5.40 -41.08
CA THR A 13 -23.46 -5.21 -39.84
C THR A 13 -23.37 -6.40 -38.88
N GLU A 14 -22.99 -7.60 -39.34
CA GLU A 14 -22.81 -8.75 -38.45
C GLU A 14 -21.46 -8.79 -37.71
N VAL A 15 -20.47 -8.01 -38.12
CA VAL A 15 -19.21 -7.82 -37.35
C VAL A 15 -19.39 -6.74 -36.27
N LEU A 16 -20.57 -6.74 -35.65
CA LEU A 16 -20.77 -6.15 -34.33
C LEU A 16 -19.81 -6.88 -33.38
N LEU A 17 -18.62 -6.29 -33.24
CA LEU A 17 -17.99 -6.07 -31.95
C LEU A 17 -18.04 -7.33 -31.06
N ASP A 18 -17.33 -8.38 -31.47
CA ASP A 18 -16.87 -9.38 -30.49
C ASP A 18 -16.17 -8.61 -29.37
N ASP A 19 -16.68 -8.70 -28.15
CA ASP A 19 -16.12 -8.00 -26.97
C ASP A 19 -14.61 -8.28 -26.89
N GLY A 20 -14.16 -9.50 -27.23
CA GLY A 20 -12.76 -9.86 -27.28
C GLY A 20 -11.96 -9.15 -28.39
N GLY A 21 -12.61 -8.82 -29.51
CA GLY A 21 -12.02 -8.04 -30.60
C GLY A 21 -11.87 -6.55 -30.27
N ILE A 22 -12.79 -5.99 -29.49
CA ILE A 22 -12.68 -4.63 -28.95
C ILE A 22 -11.56 -4.58 -27.92
N ASP A 23 -11.57 -5.49 -26.94
CA ASP A 23 -10.59 -5.53 -25.87
C ASP A 23 -9.16 -5.65 -26.40
N ARG A 24 -8.95 -6.47 -27.44
CA ARG A 24 -7.64 -6.57 -28.09
C ARG A 24 -7.21 -5.26 -28.74
N LYS A 25 -8.10 -4.59 -29.48
CA LYS A 25 -7.79 -3.31 -30.13
C LYS A 25 -7.53 -2.20 -29.11
N VAL A 26 -8.30 -2.18 -28.02
CA VAL A 26 -8.10 -1.24 -26.90
C VAL A 26 -6.75 -1.50 -26.24
N SER A 27 -6.40 -2.75 -25.98
CA SER A 27 -5.09 -3.13 -25.42
C SER A 27 -3.93 -2.71 -26.33
N GLU A 28 -4.00 -3.00 -27.63
CA GLU A 28 -2.99 -2.59 -28.62
C GLU A 28 -2.83 -1.06 -28.68
N TYR A 29 -3.96 -0.33 -28.60
CA TYR A 29 -3.96 1.12 -28.53
C TYR A 29 -3.30 1.64 -27.24
N MET A 30 -3.65 1.09 -26.07
CA MET A 30 -3.05 1.48 -24.78
C MET A 30 -1.54 1.23 -24.75
N GLN A 31 -1.08 0.09 -25.27
CA GLN A 31 0.35 -0.23 -25.39
C GLN A 31 1.09 0.76 -26.31
N THR A 32 0.48 1.13 -27.44
CA THR A 32 1.06 2.12 -28.37
C THR A 32 1.11 3.50 -27.74
N LEU A 33 0.04 3.91 -27.04
CA LEU A 33 -0.01 5.17 -26.31
C LEU A 33 1.06 5.25 -25.23
N LEU A 34 1.31 4.14 -24.51
CA LEU A 34 2.37 4.05 -23.51
C LEU A 34 3.76 4.26 -24.12
N ARG A 35 4.05 3.54 -25.21
CA ARG A 35 5.36 3.59 -25.89
C ARG A 35 5.65 4.95 -26.50
N GLU A 36 4.69 5.55 -27.19
CA GLU A 36 4.94 6.74 -28.02
C GLU A 36 4.73 8.05 -27.26
N ARG A 37 3.66 8.15 -26.46
CA ARG A 37 3.30 9.41 -25.79
C ARG A 37 3.71 9.45 -24.34
N PHE A 38 3.31 8.46 -23.55
CA PHE A 38 3.60 8.49 -22.12
C PHE A 38 5.09 8.37 -21.84
N THR A 39 5.83 7.57 -22.61
CA THR A 39 7.27 7.44 -22.41
C THR A 39 7.97 8.79 -22.53
N ASN A 40 7.75 9.51 -23.63
CA ASN A 40 8.32 10.85 -23.82
C ASN A 40 7.86 11.82 -22.72
N LYS A 41 6.57 11.82 -22.38
CA LYS A 41 6.05 12.73 -21.35
C LYS A 41 6.58 12.43 -19.95
N MET A 42 6.77 11.16 -19.60
CA MET A 42 7.32 10.75 -18.31
C MET A 42 8.80 11.14 -18.20
N LEU A 43 9.58 11.02 -19.27
CA LEU A 43 10.97 11.49 -19.30
C LEU A 43 11.04 13.00 -19.08
N GLU A 44 10.19 13.78 -19.76
CA GLU A 44 10.09 15.24 -19.56
C GLU A 44 9.75 15.59 -18.11
N ILE A 45 8.74 14.94 -17.52
CA ILE A 45 8.34 15.19 -16.12
C ILE A 45 9.49 14.84 -15.17
N VAL A 46 10.22 13.75 -15.42
CA VAL A 46 11.38 13.36 -14.60
C VAL A 46 12.49 14.41 -14.71
N ASP A 47 12.78 14.92 -15.90
CA ASP A 47 13.75 16.00 -16.09
C ASP A 47 13.32 17.29 -15.37
N GLU A 48 12.05 17.68 -15.50
CA GLU A 48 11.48 18.84 -14.80
C GLU A 48 11.60 18.69 -13.27
N LEU A 49 11.32 17.50 -12.73
CA LEU A 49 11.47 17.21 -11.30
C LEU A 49 12.94 17.22 -10.86
N GLN A 50 13.86 16.67 -11.66
CA GLN A 50 15.28 16.74 -11.35
C GLN A 50 15.77 18.18 -11.34
N LEU A 51 15.38 19.00 -12.32
CA LEU A 51 15.73 20.41 -12.38
C LEU A 51 15.15 21.20 -11.20
N ALA A 52 13.86 21.05 -10.92
CA ALA A 52 13.18 21.77 -9.84
C ALA A 52 13.78 21.47 -8.45
N TYR A 53 14.19 20.22 -8.20
CA TYR A 53 14.65 19.78 -6.89
C TYR A 53 16.18 19.66 -6.75
N SER A 54 16.96 19.72 -7.83
CA SER A 54 18.44 19.69 -7.81
C SER A 54 19.10 20.79 -6.97
N HIS A 55 18.47 21.96 -6.87
CA HIS A 55 18.96 23.10 -6.08
C HIS A 55 18.31 23.21 -4.69
N HIS A 56 17.33 22.36 -4.40
CA HIS A 56 16.45 22.51 -3.23
C HIS A 56 16.98 21.80 -1.97
N ASP A 57 17.96 20.91 -2.13
CA ASP A 57 18.65 20.21 -1.03
C ASP A 57 19.44 21.15 -0.08
N LEU A 58 19.73 22.38 -0.49
CA LEU A 58 20.57 23.32 0.27
C LEU A 58 19.82 24.45 0.98
N VAL A 59 18.57 24.77 0.62
CA VAL A 59 17.94 26.06 0.99
C VAL A 59 16.70 25.92 1.88
N ARG A 60 16.01 24.78 1.86
CA ARG A 60 14.87 24.51 2.75
C ARG A 60 15.05 23.13 3.34
N GLY A 61 15.38 23.07 4.63
CA GLY A 61 15.60 21.82 5.36
C GLY A 61 14.54 20.76 5.01
N ALA A 62 14.96 19.49 5.03
CA ALA A 62 14.30 18.27 4.56
C ALA A 62 12.80 18.06 4.86
N GLY A 63 12.12 18.97 5.57
CA GLY A 63 10.69 18.92 5.88
C GLY A 63 9.73 19.52 4.85
N SER A 64 10.16 19.92 3.65
CA SER A 64 9.27 20.62 2.69
C SER A 64 8.92 19.87 1.40
N VAL A 65 9.52 18.71 1.13
CA VAL A 65 9.36 18.04 -0.16
C VAL A 65 8.25 16.99 -0.14
N PHE A 66 8.13 16.23 0.95
CA PHE A 66 7.11 15.20 1.12
C PHE A 66 6.20 15.50 2.31
N PRO A 67 4.87 15.39 2.16
CA PRO A 67 3.95 15.62 3.26
C PRO A 67 4.03 14.50 4.30
N VAL A 68 4.17 14.86 5.57
CA VAL A 68 4.07 13.91 6.69
C VAL A 68 2.59 13.70 7.03
N ARG A 69 2.04 12.58 6.60
CA ARG A 69 0.69 12.09 6.93
C ARG A 69 0.71 11.03 8.04
N ALA A 70 -0.47 10.67 8.54
CA ALA A 70 -0.64 9.65 9.58
C ALA A 70 0.11 8.34 9.27
N GLY A 71 -0.05 7.80 8.07
CA GLY A 71 0.58 6.54 7.65
C GLY A 71 2.05 6.63 7.20
N SER A 72 2.71 7.79 7.31
CA SER A 72 4.08 7.96 6.81
C SER A 72 5.07 7.14 7.61
N HIS A 73 5.85 6.29 6.95
CA HIS A 73 6.91 5.50 7.59
C HIS A 73 8.19 5.40 6.76
N LEU A 74 8.13 5.72 5.47
CA LEU A 74 9.27 5.71 4.57
C LEU A 74 10.04 7.02 4.66
N GLN A 75 11.37 6.93 4.57
CA GLN A 75 12.25 8.08 4.41
C GLN A 75 12.45 8.33 2.92
N LEU A 76 11.58 9.17 2.35
CA LEU A 76 11.60 9.52 0.94
C LEU A 76 12.65 10.60 0.70
N THR A 77 13.61 10.33 -0.19
CA THR A 77 14.73 11.24 -0.46
C THR A 77 14.57 11.97 -1.78
N SER A 78 14.37 11.24 -2.88
CA SER A 78 14.33 11.81 -4.24
C SER A 78 12.90 11.86 -4.80
N PRO A 79 12.33 13.05 -5.04
CA PRO A 79 10.99 13.20 -5.64
C PRO A 79 10.84 12.52 -6.98
N ALA A 80 11.84 12.64 -7.85
CA ALA A 80 11.82 12.05 -9.17
C ALA A 80 11.81 10.52 -9.09
N LEU A 81 12.59 9.92 -8.17
CA LEU A 81 12.61 8.49 -7.95
C LEU A 81 11.27 7.97 -7.40
N GLU A 82 10.71 8.65 -6.39
CA GLU A 82 9.42 8.26 -5.81
C GLU A 82 8.26 8.42 -6.80
N PHE A 83 8.29 9.46 -7.65
CA PHE A 83 7.36 9.62 -8.75
C PHE A 83 7.42 8.44 -9.72
N VAL A 84 8.63 8.06 -10.17
CA VAL A 84 8.82 6.94 -11.09
C VAL A 84 8.30 5.63 -10.48
N LYS A 85 8.64 5.36 -9.21
CA LYS A 85 8.15 4.16 -8.51
C LYS A 85 6.63 4.12 -8.45
N ALA A 86 5.99 5.20 -7.98
CA ALA A 86 4.54 5.24 -7.80
C ALA A 86 3.80 5.16 -9.14
N ALA A 87 4.21 5.95 -10.13
CA ALA A 87 3.56 5.98 -11.44
C ALA A 87 3.70 4.64 -12.17
N THR A 88 4.90 4.04 -12.18
CA THR A 88 5.10 2.73 -12.81
C THR A 88 4.40 1.61 -12.06
N HIS A 89 4.31 1.68 -10.74
CA HIS A 89 3.54 0.71 -9.96
C HIS A 89 2.04 0.76 -10.28
N VAL A 90 1.45 1.95 -10.37
CA VAL A 90 0.03 2.12 -10.74
C VAL A 90 -0.24 1.63 -12.16
N MET A 91 0.63 1.96 -13.13
CA MET A 91 0.48 1.49 -14.51
C MET A 91 0.64 -0.04 -14.63
N ALA A 92 1.47 -0.65 -13.78
CA ALA A 92 1.67 -2.10 -13.76
C ALA A 92 0.52 -2.89 -13.12
N LEU A 93 -0.50 -2.21 -12.55
CA LEU A 93 -1.71 -2.88 -12.06
C LEU A 93 -2.51 -3.55 -13.19
N ASP A 94 -2.38 -3.04 -14.41
CA ASP A 94 -2.94 -3.68 -15.61
C ASP A 94 -1.92 -4.70 -16.19
N PRO A 95 -2.21 -6.01 -16.13
CA PRO A 95 -1.31 -7.03 -16.64
C PRO A 95 -1.08 -6.94 -18.15
N LEU A 96 -2.01 -6.34 -18.93
CA LEU A 96 -1.88 -6.17 -20.38
C LEU A 96 -0.75 -5.19 -20.75
N LEU A 97 -0.37 -4.32 -19.82
CA LEU A 97 0.62 -3.27 -20.02
C LEU A 97 1.97 -3.60 -19.36
N ALA A 98 2.06 -4.73 -18.65
CA ALA A 98 3.21 -5.07 -17.79
C ALA A 98 4.56 -4.99 -18.51
N GLN A 99 4.65 -5.48 -19.75
CA GLN A 99 5.90 -5.46 -20.52
C GLN A 99 6.32 -4.04 -20.95
N GLU A 100 5.36 -3.22 -21.37
CA GLU A 100 5.61 -1.85 -21.79
C GLU A 100 5.97 -0.97 -20.59
N VAL A 101 5.28 -1.17 -19.46
CA VAL A 101 5.59 -0.50 -18.19
C VAL A 101 6.96 -0.89 -17.66
N ALA A 102 7.37 -2.16 -17.79
CA ALA A 102 8.72 -2.59 -17.40
C ALA A 102 9.80 -1.90 -18.26
N SER A 103 9.55 -1.79 -19.58
CA SER A 103 10.46 -1.08 -20.50
C SER A 103 10.56 0.40 -20.18
N LEU A 104 9.43 1.05 -19.89
CA LEU A 104 9.36 2.44 -19.43
C LEU A 104 10.11 2.64 -18.11
N ARG A 105 9.87 1.77 -17.12
CA ARG A 105 10.54 1.81 -15.81
C ARG A 105 12.06 1.74 -15.96
N ARG A 106 12.56 0.82 -16.78
CA ARG A 106 14.00 0.69 -17.05
C ARG A 106 14.59 1.96 -17.65
N LEU A 107 13.89 2.59 -18.59
CA LEU A 107 14.33 3.84 -19.21
C LEU A 107 14.38 4.99 -18.20
N LEU A 108 13.31 5.17 -17.40
CA LEU A 108 13.22 6.21 -16.37
C LEU A 108 14.30 6.03 -15.28
N LEU A 109 14.53 4.78 -14.82
CA LEU A 109 15.58 4.51 -13.83
C LEU A 109 16.99 4.75 -14.40
N THR A 110 17.19 4.48 -15.68
CA THR A 110 18.46 4.76 -16.37
C THR A 110 18.74 6.27 -16.42
N GLN A 111 17.73 7.09 -16.71
CA GLN A 111 17.82 8.56 -16.66
C GLN A 111 18.18 9.05 -15.25
N LEU A 112 17.59 8.44 -14.22
CA LEU A 112 17.89 8.73 -12.81
C LEU A 112 19.23 8.14 -12.32
N ARG A 113 19.93 7.35 -13.15
CA ARG A 113 21.16 6.61 -12.78
C ARG A 113 20.97 5.64 -11.60
N VAL A 114 19.75 5.12 -11.42
CA VAL A 114 19.41 4.12 -10.39
C VAL A 114 19.36 2.74 -11.05
N ARG A 115 19.88 1.72 -10.36
CA ARG A 115 19.85 0.35 -10.87
C ARG A 115 18.44 -0.23 -10.79
N GLU A 116 18.03 -0.96 -11.83
CA GLU A 116 16.67 -1.53 -11.93
C GLU A 116 16.29 -2.49 -10.79
N PHE A 117 17.29 -3.14 -10.20
CA PHE A 117 17.14 -4.14 -9.15
C PHE A 117 17.73 -3.68 -7.81
N SER A 118 17.98 -2.38 -7.63
CA SER A 118 18.36 -1.87 -6.30
C SER A 118 17.16 -1.93 -5.36
N VAL A 119 17.42 -2.09 -4.06
CA VAL A 119 16.38 -1.95 -3.01
C VAL A 119 15.69 -0.59 -3.12
N ASP A 120 16.46 0.45 -3.46
CA ASP A 120 15.96 1.81 -3.66
C ASP A 120 15.04 1.96 -4.86
N SER A 121 14.97 1.01 -5.79
CA SER A 121 14.10 1.08 -6.98
C SER A 121 12.76 0.38 -6.78
N VAL A 122 12.62 -0.38 -5.69
CA VAL A 122 11.41 -1.13 -5.38
C VAL A 122 10.37 -0.16 -4.81
N PHE A 123 9.17 -0.20 -5.38
CA PHE A 123 8.04 0.54 -4.82
C PHE A 123 7.65 -0.06 -3.46
N GLN A 124 7.53 0.80 -2.46
CA GLN A 124 6.97 0.48 -1.16
C GLN A 124 5.80 1.43 -0.94
N ASP A 125 4.66 0.91 -0.46
CA ASP A 125 3.50 1.75 -0.16
C ASP A 125 3.90 2.81 0.87
N PRO A 126 3.82 4.12 0.58
CA PRO A 126 4.23 5.16 1.51
C PRO A 126 3.31 5.28 2.73
N CYS A 127 2.10 4.71 2.65
CA CYS A 127 1.07 4.83 3.66
C CYS A 127 0.86 3.50 4.38
N LEU A 128 1.10 3.44 5.68
CA LEU A 128 0.61 2.35 6.52
C LEU A 128 -0.93 2.35 6.56
N SER A 129 -1.50 1.20 6.89
CA SER A 129 -2.93 1.03 7.16
C SER A 129 -3.10 0.31 8.48
N TYR A 130 -4.11 0.73 9.26
CA TYR A 130 -4.61 -0.07 10.37
C TYR A 130 -6.12 0.05 10.42
N THR A 131 -6.79 -1.04 10.06
CA THR A 131 -8.25 -1.10 10.04
C THR A 131 -8.78 -1.68 11.34
N LEU A 132 -9.45 -0.85 12.14
CA LEU A 132 -10.26 -1.30 13.25
C LEU A 132 -11.62 -1.73 12.73
N ARG A 133 -11.90 -3.03 12.80
CA ARG A 133 -13.14 -3.61 12.28
C ARG A 133 -14.33 -3.33 13.18
N ASP A 134 -15.54 -3.36 12.64
CA ASP A 134 -16.77 -3.38 13.42
C ASP A 134 -16.88 -2.24 14.45
N VAL A 135 -16.63 -1.00 14.05
CA VAL A 135 -16.83 0.18 14.90
C VAL A 135 -18.28 0.62 14.78
N ILE A 136 -19.01 0.55 15.90
CA ILE A 136 -20.42 0.89 15.97
C ILE A 136 -20.57 2.32 16.49
N CYS A 137 -21.31 3.14 15.76
CA CYS A 137 -21.67 4.48 16.26
C CYS A 137 -22.70 4.37 17.39
N SER A 138 -22.41 4.94 18.55
CA SER A 138 -23.31 4.94 19.71
C SER A 138 -24.65 5.66 19.49
N TYR A 139 -24.75 6.53 18.48
CA TYR A 139 -25.96 7.30 18.19
C TYR A 139 -26.86 6.67 17.13
N CYS A 140 -26.31 6.32 15.96
CA CYS A 140 -27.09 5.77 14.85
C CYS A 140 -26.92 4.26 14.65
N SER A 141 -26.13 3.59 15.50
CA SER A 141 -25.85 2.15 15.47
C SER A 141 -25.28 1.64 14.14
N THR A 142 -24.80 2.52 13.27
CA THR A 142 -24.12 2.11 12.04
C THR A 142 -22.78 1.48 12.39
N CYS A 143 -22.59 0.26 11.92
CA CYS A 143 -21.33 -0.49 12.02
C CYS A 143 -20.50 -0.25 10.76
N ARG A 144 -19.22 0.09 10.93
CA ARG A 144 -18.26 0.15 9.82
C ARG A 144 -16.85 -0.12 10.30
N ASP A 145 -16.02 -0.55 9.37
CA ASP A 145 -14.58 -0.59 9.57
C ASP A 145 -14.01 0.83 9.46
N LEU A 146 -12.99 1.12 10.27
CA LEU A 146 -12.29 2.40 10.30
C LEU A 146 -10.81 2.19 10.01
N ASP A 147 -10.28 2.76 8.92
CA ASP A 147 -8.83 2.82 8.70
C ASP A 147 -8.27 4.06 9.38
N LEU A 148 -7.62 3.86 10.53
CA LEU A 148 -7.13 4.93 11.38
C LEU A 148 -6.07 5.81 10.70
N LEU A 149 -5.33 5.27 9.72
CA LEU A 149 -4.23 5.99 9.07
C LEU A 149 -4.56 6.52 7.68
N ARG A 150 -5.67 6.08 7.09
CA ARG A 150 -6.07 6.46 5.71
C ARG A 150 -7.42 7.15 5.60
N ASP A 151 -8.34 6.94 6.54
CA ASP A 151 -9.67 7.54 6.45
C ASP A 151 -9.61 9.07 6.60
N ALA A 152 -10.14 9.79 5.62
CA ALA A 152 -10.19 11.25 5.63
C ALA A 152 -10.97 11.80 6.84
N SER A 153 -12.00 11.10 7.32
CA SER A 153 -12.76 11.50 8.52
C SER A 153 -11.95 11.38 9.83
N LEU A 154 -10.83 10.66 9.82
CA LEU A 154 -9.98 10.40 10.97
C LEU A 154 -8.64 11.13 10.89
N THR A 155 -8.16 11.39 9.67
CA THR A 155 -6.88 12.03 9.37
C THR A 155 -7.00 13.51 9.00
N CYS A 156 -8.21 14.07 8.97
CA CYS A 156 -8.43 15.49 8.74
C CYS A 156 -7.66 16.36 9.75
N GLU A 157 -7.07 17.46 9.27
CA GLU A 157 -6.37 18.45 10.09
C GLU A 157 -7.33 19.22 11.01
N ASP A 158 -8.60 19.34 10.63
CA ASP A 158 -9.61 20.01 11.46
C ASP A 158 -10.04 19.08 12.63
N PRO A 159 -9.68 19.41 13.88
CA PRO A 159 -10.05 18.60 15.04
C PRO A 159 -11.57 18.55 15.26
N ALA A 160 -12.33 19.52 14.73
CA ALA A 160 -13.78 19.54 14.86
C ALA A 160 -14.47 18.54 13.92
N GLN A 161 -13.85 18.16 12.81
CA GLN A 161 -14.36 17.16 11.84
C GLN A 161 -13.81 15.76 12.08
N ARG A 162 -12.70 15.65 12.83
CA ARG A 162 -12.10 14.38 13.20
C ARG A 162 -13.05 13.54 14.04
N TRP A 163 -13.03 12.22 13.83
CA TRP A 163 -13.82 11.24 14.60
C TRP A 163 -15.34 11.40 14.47
N ARG A 164 -15.84 11.90 13.34
CA ARG A 164 -17.27 11.93 13.06
C ARG A 164 -17.75 10.68 12.33
N CYS A 165 -18.93 10.20 12.72
CA CYS A 165 -19.64 9.17 11.98
C CYS A 165 -20.06 9.70 10.61
N ARG A 166 -19.81 8.94 9.54
CA ARG A 166 -20.17 9.35 8.17
C ARG A 166 -21.68 9.51 7.94
N HIS A 167 -22.51 8.83 8.74
CA HIS A 167 -23.97 8.85 8.60
C HIS A 167 -24.62 9.98 9.39
N CYS A 168 -24.40 10.02 10.71
CA CYS A 168 -25.08 10.97 11.60
C CYS A 168 -24.22 12.17 12.03
N GLN A 169 -22.94 12.21 11.63
CA GLN A 169 -21.96 13.22 12.03
C GLN A 169 -21.71 13.33 13.54
N ASN A 170 -22.28 12.43 14.35
CA ASN A 170 -22.00 12.36 15.78
C ASN A 170 -20.56 11.89 16.01
N ARG A 171 -19.96 12.34 17.12
CA ARG A 171 -18.59 11.99 17.49
C ARG A 171 -18.51 10.54 17.95
N ILE A 172 -17.57 9.79 17.38
CA ILE A 172 -17.23 8.43 17.77
C ILE A 172 -16.48 8.49 19.10
N ASN A 173 -16.78 7.55 20.01
CA ASN A 173 -16.11 7.46 21.29
C ASN A 173 -14.64 7.04 21.10
N THR A 174 -13.72 7.99 21.25
CA THR A 174 -12.29 7.75 21.08
C THR A 174 -11.68 6.92 22.21
N GLU A 175 -12.25 6.96 23.41
CA GLU A 175 -11.78 6.16 24.55
C GLU A 175 -12.08 4.67 24.33
N GLU A 176 -13.26 4.36 23.79
CA GLU A 176 -13.63 3.00 23.40
C GLU A 176 -12.72 2.48 22.28
N VAL A 177 -12.39 3.35 21.30
CA VAL A 177 -11.43 3.01 20.26
C VAL A 177 -10.05 2.72 20.85
N GLU A 178 -9.55 3.55 21.76
CA GLU A 178 -8.26 3.34 22.44
C GLU A 178 -8.24 2.02 23.23
N ASN A 179 -9.29 1.71 23.99
CA ASN A 179 -9.42 0.45 24.71
C ASN A 179 -9.39 -0.77 23.78
N ARG A 180 -10.08 -0.70 22.64
CA ARG A 180 -10.05 -1.77 21.63
C ARG A 180 -8.66 -1.94 21.00
N LEU A 181 -7.90 -0.86 20.84
CA LEU A 181 -6.53 -0.91 20.36
C LEU A 181 -5.59 -1.53 21.41
N LEU A 182 -5.78 -1.21 22.70
CA LEU A 182 -5.05 -1.86 23.80
C LEU A 182 -5.30 -3.36 23.82
N GLU A 183 -6.56 -3.80 23.70
CA GLU A 183 -6.87 -5.23 23.58
C GLU A 183 -6.19 -5.88 22.35
N ALA A 184 -6.07 -5.14 21.25
CA ALA A 184 -5.40 -5.64 20.06
C ALA A 184 -3.89 -5.80 20.28
N VAL A 185 -3.26 -4.90 21.03
CA VAL A 185 -1.86 -5.00 21.46
C VAL A 185 -1.68 -6.24 22.34
N ASP A 186 -2.54 -6.44 23.34
CA ASP A 186 -2.47 -7.59 24.25
C ASP A 186 -2.64 -8.91 23.49
N LYS A 187 -3.62 -8.98 22.58
CA LYS A 187 -3.84 -10.16 21.72
C LYS A 187 -2.64 -10.42 20.84
N LEU A 188 -2.01 -9.39 20.28
CA LEU A 188 -0.81 -9.52 19.47
C LEU A 188 0.37 -10.06 20.29
N ASN A 189 0.61 -9.50 21.48
CA ASN A 189 1.67 -9.96 22.38
C ASN A 189 1.44 -11.41 22.82
N ALA A 190 0.24 -11.73 23.29
CA ALA A 190 -0.13 -13.09 23.67
C ALA A 190 0.03 -14.07 22.49
N SER A 191 -0.39 -13.69 21.28
CA SER A 191 -0.24 -14.53 20.08
C SER A 191 1.23 -14.81 19.74
N TYR A 192 2.12 -13.83 19.94
CA TYR A 192 3.54 -13.99 19.69
C TYR A 192 4.22 -14.86 20.75
N LEU A 193 3.85 -14.73 22.03
CA LEU A 193 4.41 -15.54 23.12
C LEU A 193 3.90 -16.99 23.11
N LEU A 194 2.65 -17.19 22.67
CA LEU A 194 1.99 -18.50 22.64
C LEU A 194 2.04 -19.17 21.25
N GLN A 195 2.77 -18.61 20.30
CA GLN A 195 2.86 -19.17 18.95
C GLN A 195 3.51 -20.56 18.95
N ASP A 196 3.13 -21.34 17.95
CA ASP A 196 3.74 -22.63 17.69
C ASP A 196 5.11 -22.49 17.02
N PHE A 197 5.92 -23.54 17.17
CA PHE A 197 7.13 -23.71 16.39
C PHE A 197 6.93 -24.78 15.32
N ARG A 198 7.49 -24.56 14.13
CA ARG A 198 7.47 -25.52 13.02
C ARG A 198 8.86 -26.01 12.65
N CYS A 199 8.92 -27.28 12.24
CA CYS A 199 10.11 -27.84 11.61
C CYS A 199 10.35 -27.14 10.26
N ARG A 200 11.58 -26.67 10.02
CA ARG A 200 11.94 -25.99 8.77
C ARG A 200 11.73 -26.86 7.52
N SER A 201 12.03 -28.15 7.59
CA SER A 201 11.98 -29.03 6.41
C SER A 201 10.61 -29.66 6.18
N SER A 202 9.89 -30.01 7.25
CA SER A 202 8.58 -30.69 7.13
C SER A 202 7.37 -29.78 7.32
N HIS A 203 7.57 -28.54 7.77
CA HIS A 203 6.52 -27.57 8.11
C HIS A 203 5.48 -28.05 9.14
N ARG A 204 5.75 -29.16 9.82
CA ARG A 204 4.91 -29.70 10.89
C ARG A 204 5.11 -28.92 12.18
N VAL A 205 4.01 -28.67 12.88
CA VAL A 205 4.01 -28.08 14.22
C VAL A 205 4.66 -29.02 15.22
N SER A 206 5.55 -28.48 16.05
CA SER A 206 6.16 -29.20 17.16
C SER A 206 5.10 -29.58 18.18
N ARG A 207 5.04 -30.86 18.55
CA ARG A 207 4.18 -31.37 19.62
C ARG A 207 4.93 -31.50 20.94
N ARG A 208 6.25 -31.33 20.92
CA ARG A 208 7.12 -31.49 22.08
C ARG A 208 7.44 -30.10 22.64
N LEU A 209 7.29 -29.96 23.96
CA LEU A 209 7.63 -28.75 24.69
C LEU A 209 9.12 -28.77 25.07
N GLY A 210 9.79 -27.63 25.00
CA GLY A 210 11.17 -27.45 25.49
C GLY A 210 12.27 -28.05 24.61
N THR A 211 11.95 -28.57 23.42
CA THR A 211 12.95 -29.07 22.47
C THR A 211 13.30 -27.98 21.45
N ALA A 212 14.58 -27.79 21.15
CA ALA A 212 15.03 -26.86 20.11
C ALA A 212 14.94 -27.47 18.68
N VAL A 213 14.70 -28.78 18.59
CA VAL A 213 14.84 -29.57 17.38
C VAL A 213 13.61 -30.46 17.20
N SER A 214 13.19 -30.62 15.95
CA SER A 214 12.07 -31.47 15.55
C SER A 214 12.43 -32.96 15.56
N ASP A 215 11.43 -33.83 15.34
CA ASP A 215 11.63 -35.29 15.24
C ASP A 215 12.59 -35.70 14.10
N LEU A 216 12.84 -34.81 13.13
CA LEU A 216 13.75 -35.00 12.01
C LEU A 216 15.17 -34.46 12.26
N CYS A 217 15.49 -34.10 13.50
CA CYS A 217 16.74 -33.42 13.86
C CYS A 217 16.92 -32.03 13.20
N ASP A 218 15.86 -31.47 12.62
CA ASP A 218 15.86 -30.12 12.03
C ASP A 218 15.44 -29.04 13.03
N PRO A 219 15.99 -27.81 12.91
CA PRO A 219 15.68 -26.71 13.81
C PRO A 219 14.21 -26.30 13.72
N LEU A 220 13.67 -25.94 14.88
CA LEU A 220 12.33 -25.38 15.02
C LEU A 220 12.36 -23.86 14.83
N VAL A 221 11.41 -23.36 14.05
CA VAL A 221 11.29 -21.93 13.68
C VAL A 221 9.92 -21.41 14.12
N MET A 222 9.87 -20.17 14.57
CA MET A 222 8.63 -19.48 14.93
C MET A 222 7.78 -19.18 13.69
N ASP A 223 6.45 -19.27 13.82
CA ASP A 223 5.52 -18.91 12.74
C ASP A 223 5.55 -17.41 12.42
N VAL A 224 5.70 -16.58 13.44
CA VAL A 224 5.82 -15.13 13.36
C VAL A 224 7.20 -14.73 13.87
N SER A 225 7.99 -14.13 12.99
CA SER A 225 9.31 -13.60 13.36
C SER A 225 9.21 -12.42 14.31
N ARG A 226 10.26 -12.18 15.09
CA ARG A 226 10.36 -10.98 15.95
C ARG A 226 10.20 -9.69 15.14
N ASP A 227 10.83 -9.62 13.97
CA ASP A 227 10.79 -8.43 13.12
C ASP A 227 9.38 -8.15 12.60
N GLU A 228 8.63 -9.19 12.24
CA GLU A 228 7.23 -9.05 11.82
C GLU A 228 6.35 -8.56 12.97
N ALA A 229 6.49 -9.13 14.17
CA ALA A 229 5.76 -8.68 15.36
C ALA A 229 6.08 -7.21 15.70
N LEU A 230 7.37 -6.84 15.68
CA LEU A 230 7.81 -5.46 15.89
C LEU A 230 7.27 -4.51 14.81
N ASN A 231 7.19 -4.94 13.56
CA ASN A 231 6.61 -4.12 12.49
C ASN A 231 5.12 -3.86 12.72
N ARG A 232 4.36 -4.85 13.20
CA ARG A 232 2.95 -4.64 13.58
C ARG A 232 2.81 -3.66 14.76
N LEU A 233 3.68 -3.77 15.77
CA LEU A 233 3.73 -2.80 16.89
C LEU A 233 4.09 -1.39 16.44
N LYS A 234 5.01 -1.23 15.48
CA LYS A 234 5.35 0.09 14.90
C LYS A 234 4.14 0.78 14.26
N VAL A 235 3.25 0.02 13.58
CA VAL A 235 2.01 0.57 13.02
C VAL A 235 1.10 1.09 14.14
N LEU A 236 0.91 0.31 15.21
CA LEU A 236 0.11 0.71 16.37
C LEU A 236 0.69 1.93 17.10
N ARG A 237 2.02 2.02 17.20
CA ARG A 237 2.70 3.21 17.72
C ARG A 237 2.40 4.44 16.87
N GLN A 238 2.40 4.31 15.54
CA GLN A 238 2.09 5.41 14.63
C GLN A 238 0.63 5.88 14.75
N VAL A 239 -0.30 4.93 14.94
CA VAL A 239 -1.71 5.25 15.27
C VAL A 239 -1.78 6.03 16.59
N ALA A 240 -1.06 5.58 17.62
CA ALA A 240 -1.05 6.20 18.93
C ALA A 240 -0.51 7.64 18.89
N THR A 241 0.62 7.86 18.22
CA THR A 241 1.24 9.19 18.10
C THR A 241 0.38 10.17 17.29
N PHE A 242 -0.18 9.72 16.17
CA PHE A 242 -1.01 10.58 15.31
C PHE A 242 -2.36 10.95 15.98
N HIS A 243 -3.00 9.99 16.64
CA HIS A 243 -4.28 10.23 17.31
C HIS A 243 -4.16 10.79 18.73
N LYS A 244 -2.95 10.80 19.32
CA LYS A 244 -2.66 11.21 20.69
C LYS A 244 -3.28 10.29 21.75
N PHE A 245 -3.20 8.98 21.51
CA PHE A 245 -3.62 7.95 22.46
C PHE A 245 -2.48 7.64 23.42
N SER A 246 -2.50 8.26 24.60
CA SER A 246 -1.41 8.17 25.57
C SER A 246 -1.26 6.78 26.17
N LEU A 247 -2.36 6.09 26.47
CA LEU A 247 -2.30 4.75 27.09
C LEU A 247 -1.76 3.74 26.08
N LEU A 248 -2.27 3.81 24.84
CA LEU A 248 -1.79 2.97 23.76
C LEU A 248 -0.31 3.19 23.47
N GLN A 249 0.14 4.45 23.47
CA GLN A 249 1.54 4.78 23.24
C GLN A 249 2.45 4.14 24.29
N THR A 250 2.13 4.31 25.59
CA THR A 250 2.91 3.71 26.68
C THR A 250 2.94 2.19 26.58
N ALA A 251 1.78 1.55 26.38
CA ALA A 251 1.69 0.09 26.27
C ALA A 251 2.53 -0.48 25.11
N VAL A 252 2.54 0.18 23.96
CA VAL A 252 3.34 -0.25 22.81
C VAL A 252 4.83 -0.01 23.06
N GLU A 253 5.21 1.12 23.65
CA GLU A 253 6.61 1.44 23.95
C GLU A 253 7.22 0.44 24.95
N GLU A 254 6.48 0.02 25.98
CA GLU A 254 6.91 -0.98 26.94
C GLU A 254 7.20 -2.35 26.30
N LEU A 255 6.40 -2.75 25.30
CA LEU A 255 6.58 -4.03 24.58
C LEU A 255 7.68 -4.00 23.50
N MET A 256 8.14 -2.81 23.11
CA MET A 256 9.17 -2.65 22.07
C MET A 256 10.60 -2.66 22.61
N VAL A 257 10.79 -2.59 23.94
CA VAL A 257 12.10 -2.70 24.63
C VAL A 257 12.59 -4.15 24.62
#